data_AF-A0A0S7ERD0-F1
#
_entry.id   AF-A0A0S7ERD0-F1
#
_cell.length_a   1.000
_cell.length_b   1.000
_cell.length_c   1.000
_cell.angle_alpha   90.00
_cell.angle_beta   90.00
_cell.angle_gamma   90.00
#
_symmetry.space_group_name_H-M   'P 1'
#
loop_
_entity.id
_entity.type
_entity.pdbx_description
1 polymer ?
#
loop_
_entity_poly.entity_id
_entity_poly.type
_entity_poly.pdbx_seq_one_letter_code
_entity_poly.pdbx_strand_id
1 'polypeptide(L)'
;KDMCGCRNNTNDFCVCSTLSEFSRQCSHAGGQPPNWRTTHFCAKECPYNMVYEESGSPCMDTCTHQDTSSLCEDHKMDGCFCPSGTVFDDISKRGCIPQSECQCKHDKIYNPGEIYRQDQEECTCFEGLWDCITLETPATCAVEQGSYFTTLMGNVHFPWGLLLHSGKGGKQGK
;
A
#
# COMPACT_ATOMS: atom_id res chain seq x y z
N LYS A 1 -36.64 18.09 -21.91
CA LYS A 1 -37.40 16.97 -22.50
C LYS A 1 -37.61 15.85 -21.47
N ASP A 2 -36.61 15.54 -20.64
CA ASP A 2 -36.67 14.49 -19.61
C ASP A 2 -37.83 14.67 -18.61
N MET A 3 -38.03 15.88 -18.09
CA MET A 3 -39.11 16.18 -17.13
C MET A 3 -40.54 15.99 -17.70
N CYS A 4 -40.73 16.13 -19.00
CA CYS A 4 -42.06 16.03 -19.64
C CYS A 4 -42.41 14.59 -20.05
N GLY A 5 -41.41 13.69 -20.11
CA GLY A 5 -41.59 12.27 -20.46
C GLY A 5 -41.76 11.36 -19.24
N CYS A 6 -41.48 11.84 -18.03
CA CYS A 6 -41.53 11.02 -16.83
C CYS A 6 -42.96 10.91 -16.28
N ARG A 7 -43.51 9.71 -16.43
CA ARG A 7 -44.90 9.36 -16.17
C ARG A 7 -44.93 8.32 -15.05
N ASN A 8 -44.94 8.80 -13.81
CA ASN A 8 -44.98 8.05 -12.54
C ASN A 8 -43.77 7.16 -12.20
N ASN A 9 -42.76 7.73 -11.54
CA ASN A 9 -42.37 7.44 -10.15
C ASN A 9 -41.28 8.45 -9.77
N THR A 10 -41.50 9.25 -8.72
CA THR A 10 -40.66 10.36 -8.23
C THR A 10 -39.97 11.21 -9.32
N ASN A 11 -40.47 12.43 -9.56
CA ASN A 11 -39.88 13.41 -10.49
C ASN A 11 -38.34 13.56 -10.39
N ASP A 12 -37.80 13.25 -9.21
CA ASP A 12 -36.38 13.27 -8.92
C ASP A 12 -35.58 12.29 -9.79
N PHE A 13 -35.98 11.03 -9.99
CA PHE A 13 -35.12 10.02 -10.62
C PHE A 13 -34.68 10.43 -12.05
N CYS A 14 -35.61 10.92 -12.85
CA CYS A 14 -35.31 11.38 -14.21
C CYS A 14 -34.41 12.63 -14.24
N VAL A 15 -34.66 13.58 -13.33
CA VAL A 15 -33.86 14.80 -13.24
C VAL A 15 -32.45 14.49 -12.72
N CYS A 16 -32.33 13.56 -11.76
CA CYS A 16 -31.06 13.10 -11.22
C CYS A 16 -30.16 12.54 -12.31
N SER A 17 -30.69 11.74 -13.25
CA SER A 17 -29.89 11.17 -14.35
C SER A 17 -29.29 12.27 -15.24
N THR A 18 -30.08 13.26 -15.63
CA THR A 18 -29.61 14.37 -16.46
C THR A 18 -28.58 15.24 -15.73
N LEU A 19 -28.80 15.53 -14.44
CA LEU A 19 -27.84 16.28 -13.62
C LEU A 19 -26.54 15.50 -13.39
N SER A 20 -26.64 14.19 -13.15
CA SER A 20 -25.46 13.33 -12.99
C SER A 20 -24.62 13.33 -14.26
N GLU A 21 -25.25 13.23 -15.44
CA GLU A 21 -24.54 13.30 -16.71
C GLU A 21 -23.89 14.67 -16.93
N PHE A 22 -24.58 15.76 -16.59
CA PHE A 22 -23.99 17.09 -16.66
C PHE A 22 -22.75 17.23 -15.77
N SER A 23 -22.84 16.80 -14.51
CA SER A 23 -21.73 16.84 -13.57
C SER A 23 -20.56 15.96 -14.04
N ARG A 24 -20.84 14.77 -14.57
CA ARG A 24 -19.84 13.88 -15.18
C ARG A 24 -19.10 14.55 -16.34
N GLN A 25 -19.83 15.20 -17.26
CA GLN A 25 -19.22 15.93 -18.37
C GLN A 25 -18.40 17.13 -17.90
N CYS A 26 -18.83 17.81 -16.84
CA CYS A 26 -18.09 18.90 -16.20
C CYS A 26 -16.74 18.40 -15.66
N SER A 27 -16.75 17.31 -14.87
CA SER A 27 -15.54 16.68 -14.33
C SER A 27 -14.59 16.18 -15.44
N HIS A 28 -15.15 15.56 -16.49
CA HIS A 28 -14.37 15.09 -17.64
C HIS A 28 -13.69 16.24 -18.42
N ALA A 29 -14.31 17.43 -18.46
CA ALA A 29 -13.70 18.62 -19.04
C ALA A 29 -12.64 19.29 -18.13
N GLY A 30 -12.35 18.71 -16.96
CA GLY A 30 -11.44 19.25 -15.95
C GLY A 30 -12.09 20.26 -15.00
N GLY A 31 -13.41 20.44 -15.07
CA GLY A 31 -14.18 21.22 -14.09
C GLY A 31 -14.32 20.49 -12.76
N GLN A 32 -14.76 21.21 -11.73
CA GLN A 32 -15.09 20.64 -10.43
C GLN A 32 -16.54 20.98 -10.11
N PRO A 33 -17.51 20.12 -10.48
CA PRO A 33 -18.90 20.32 -10.10
C PRO A 33 -19.04 20.32 -8.57
N PRO A 34 -19.83 21.24 -8.00
CA PRO A 34 -20.12 21.20 -6.57
C PRO A 34 -21.00 19.99 -6.24
N ASN A 35 -20.95 19.54 -4.98
CA ASN A 35 -21.88 18.54 -4.48
C ASN A 35 -23.30 19.11 -4.46
N TRP A 36 -24.08 18.76 -5.48
CA TRP A 36 -25.45 19.24 -5.69
C TRP A 36 -26.50 18.29 -5.10
N ARG A 37 -26.12 17.04 -4.80
CA ARG A 37 -26.99 16.07 -4.12
C ARG A 37 -27.20 16.47 -2.67
N THR A 38 -28.41 16.24 -2.18
CA THR A 38 -28.77 16.45 -0.77
C THR A 38 -29.56 15.24 -0.27
N THR A 39 -29.81 15.19 1.04
CA THR A 39 -30.63 14.13 1.67
C THR A 39 -32.05 14.05 1.10
N HIS A 40 -32.57 15.15 0.53
CA HIS A 40 -33.91 15.22 -0.03
C HIS A 40 -33.93 15.29 -1.56
N PHE A 41 -32.77 15.35 -2.21
CA PHE A 41 -32.65 15.49 -3.65
C PHE A 41 -31.52 14.62 -4.19
N CYS A 42 -31.88 13.56 -4.92
CA CYS A 42 -30.95 12.64 -5.56
C CYS A 42 -29.91 12.03 -4.61
N ALA A 43 -30.32 11.77 -3.35
CA ALA A 43 -29.48 11.23 -2.30
C ALA A 43 -28.77 9.94 -2.75
N LYS A 44 -27.53 9.80 -2.31
CA LYS A 44 -26.69 8.62 -2.53
C LYS A 44 -26.18 8.14 -1.18
N GLU A 45 -26.27 6.84 -0.97
CA GLU A 45 -25.73 6.17 0.20
C GLU A 45 -24.44 5.47 -0.19
N CYS A 46 -23.39 5.70 0.58
CA CYS A 46 -22.10 5.04 0.42
C CYS A 46 -21.92 3.98 1.50
N PRO A 47 -21.22 2.88 1.18
CA PRO A 47 -20.87 1.89 2.20
C PRO A 47 -19.86 2.46 3.20
N TYR A 48 -19.82 1.88 4.40
CA TYR A 48 -18.92 2.30 5.49
C TYR A 48 -19.12 3.77 5.87
N ASN A 49 -18.01 4.47 6.13
CA ASN A 49 -17.92 5.89 6.41
C ASN A 49 -17.40 6.70 5.20
N MET A 50 -17.61 6.19 3.99
CA MET A 50 -17.24 6.88 2.75
C MET A 50 -18.21 8.03 2.45
N VAL A 51 -17.71 9.06 1.78
CA VAL A 51 -18.50 10.24 1.41
C VAL A 51 -18.70 10.24 -0.10
N TYR A 52 -19.92 10.53 -0.55
CA TYR A 52 -20.19 10.70 -1.97
C TYR A 52 -19.66 12.06 -2.44
N GLU A 53 -18.88 12.06 -3.51
CA GLU A 53 -18.42 13.27 -4.19
C GLU A 53 -18.75 13.23 -5.68
N GLU A 54 -19.07 14.38 -6.26
CA GLU A 54 -19.32 14.54 -7.70
C GLU A 54 -18.03 14.57 -8.55
N SER A 55 -16.87 14.73 -7.89
CA SER A 55 -15.58 14.89 -8.55
C SER A 55 -14.43 14.42 -7.64
N GLY A 56 -14.33 13.12 -7.42
CA GLY A 56 -13.21 12.47 -6.72
C GLY A 56 -12.22 11.79 -7.66
N SER A 57 -10.99 11.57 -7.19
CA SER A 57 -10.01 10.74 -7.90
C SER A 57 -10.44 9.27 -7.81
N PRO A 58 -10.51 8.52 -8.93
CA PRO A 58 -10.81 7.10 -8.88
C PRO A 58 -9.71 6.27 -8.22
N CYS A 59 -8.48 6.78 -8.19
CA CYS A 59 -7.37 6.16 -7.48
C CYS A 59 -7.36 6.63 -6.03
N MET A 60 -7.90 5.80 -5.14
CA MET A 60 -7.95 6.04 -3.71
C MET A 60 -6.89 5.19 -3.00
N ASP A 61 -6.16 5.84 -2.10
CA ASP A 61 -5.13 5.16 -1.31
C ASP A 61 -5.76 4.14 -0.34
N THR A 62 -5.08 3.01 -0.22
CA THR A 62 -5.46 1.87 0.62
C THR A 62 -4.34 1.57 1.59
N CYS A 63 -4.63 0.80 2.66
CA CYS A 63 -3.59 0.42 3.61
C CYS A 63 -2.43 -0.33 2.95
N THR A 64 -2.69 -1.17 1.95
CA THR A 64 -1.65 -1.88 1.20
C THR A 64 -0.96 -1.00 0.14
N HIS A 65 -1.65 -0.02 -0.44
CA HIS A 65 -1.13 0.84 -1.51
C HIS A 65 -1.40 2.31 -1.20
N GLN A 66 -0.38 2.99 -0.67
CA GLN A 66 -0.50 4.35 -0.13
C GLN A 66 -0.18 5.47 -1.14
N ASP A 67 0.44 5.13 -2.26
CA ASP A 67 0.88 6.12 -3.27
C ASP A 67 0.03 6.11 -4.56
N THR A 68 -1.13 5.44 -4.54
CA THR A 68 -1.96 5.26 -5.74
C THR A 68 -2.55 6.56 -6.25
N SER A 69 -2.90 7.49 -5.35
CA SER A 69 -3.48 8.77 -5.70
C SER A 69 -2.49 9.68 -6.44
N SER A 70 -1.19 9.54 -6.16
CA SER A 70 -0.12 10.36 -6.74
C SER A 70 0.19 10.03 -8.20
N LEU A 71 -0.04 8.78 -8.61
CA LEU A 71 0.22 8.26 -9.96
C LEU A 71 -1.06 8.14 -10.79
N CYS A 72 -2.18 8.71 -10.33
CA CYS A 72 -3.46 8.58 -11.00
C CYS A 72 -3.50 9.45 -12.28
N GLU A 73 -3.47 8.80 -13.44
CA GLU A 73 -3.64 9.46 -14.75
C GLU A 73 -5.11 9.55 -15.18
N ASP A 74 -6.02 8.93 -14.42
CA ASP A 74 -7.44 8.93 -14.70
C ASP A 74 -8.11 10.25 -14.34
N HIS A 75 -9.15 10.60 -15.09
CA HIS A 75 -9.95 11.79 -14.83
C HIS A 75 -10.84 11.59 -13.60
N LYS A 76 -11.17 12.70 -12.93
CA LYS A 76 -12.05 12.67 -11.76
C LYS A 76 -13.47 12.25 -12.15
N MET A 77 -14.08 11.47 -11.27
CA MET A 77 -15.41 10.89 -11.46
C MET A 77 -16.25 11.05 -10.21
N ASP A 78 -17.56 10.89 -10.35
CA ASP A 78 -18.47 10.83 -9.21
C ASP A 78 -18.44 9.44 -8.57
N GLY A 79 -18.57 9.38 -7.25
CA GLY A 79 -18.43 8.13 -6.52
C GLY A 79 -18.33 8.30 -5.01
N CYS A 80 -18.11 7.18 -4.32
CA CYS A 80 -17.86 7.15 -2.88
C CYS A 80 -16.36 7.13 -2.64
N PHE A 81 -15.86 8.09 -1.85
CA PHE A 81 -14.43 8.25 -1.57
C PHE A 81 -14.18 8.37 -0.07
N CYS A 82 -12.93 8.13 0.33
CA CYS A 82 -12.51 8.36 1.70
C CYS A 82 -12.29 9.86 1.97
N PRO A 83 -12.69 10.36 3.15
CA PRO A 83 -12.44 11.75 3.51
C PRO A 83 -10.94 12.05 3.58
N SER A 84 -10.58 13.32 3.39
CA SER A 84 -9.18 13.76 3.40
C SER A 84 -8.45 13.35 4.68
N GLY A 85 -7.23 12.82 4.53
CA GLY A 85 -6.41 12.33 5.64
C GLY A 85 -6.74 10.91 6.10
N THR A 86 -7.58 10.16 5.36
CA THR A 86 -7.87 8.75 5.61
C THR A 86 -7.62 7.91 4.37
N VAL A 87 -7.34 6.62 4.58
CA VAL A 87 -7.13 5.61 3.54
C VAL A 87 -8.13 4.48 3.72
N PHE A 88 -8.45 3.78 2.64
CA PHE A 88 -9.38 2.65 2.71
C PHE A 88 -8.70 1.39 3.26
N ASP A 89 -9.29 0.81 4.30
CA ASP A 89 -8.85 -0.46 4.89
C ASP A 89 -9.23 -1.63 3.98
N ASP A 90 -8.33 -1.96 3.06
CA ASP A 90 -8.48 -3.08 2.14
C ASP A 90 -8.21 -4.44 2.80
N ILE A 91 -7.63 -4.46 4.01
CA ILE A 91 -7.20 -5.66 4.73
C ILE A 91 -8.33 -6.20 5.61
N SER A 92 -8.85 -5.38 6.53
CA SER A 92 -9.90 -5.75 7.49
C SER A 92 -11.27 -5.21 7.12
N LYS A 93 -11.38 -4.43 6.03
CA LYS A 93 -12.63 -3.87 5.50
C LYS A 93 -13.40 -3.05 6.54
N ARG A 94 -12.70 -2.26 7.36
CA ARG A 94 -13.32 -1.37 8.36
C ARG A 94 -13.82 -0.03 7.79
N GLY A 95 -13.57 0.23 6.50
CA GLY A 95 -13.89 1.50 5.84
C GLY A 95 -12.66 2.40 5.74
N CYS A 96 -12.87 3.71 5.86
CA CYS A 96 -11.81 4.71 5.81
C CYS A 96 -11.24 4.95 7.21
N ILE A 97 -9.94 4.69 7.37
CA ILE A 97 -9.22 4.82 8.64
C ILE A 97 -7.98 5.72 8.47
N PRO A 98 -7.42 6.28 9.55
CA PRO A 98 -6.12 6.92 9.51
C PRO A 98 -5.04 5.94 9.05
N GLN A 99 -4.08 6.41 8.27
CA GLN A 99 -2.95 5.61 7.78
C GLN A 99 -2.15 4.95 8.93
N SER A 100 -2.04 5.62 10.08
CA SER A 100 -1.42 5.08 11.29
C SER A 100 -2.14 3.88 11.91
N GLU A 101 -3.41 3.67 11.57
CA GLU A 101 -4.21 2.52 12.03
C GLU A 101 -4.23 1.34 11.05
N CYS A 102 -3.49 1.45 9.94
CA CYS A 102 -3.36 0.39 8.96
C CYS A 102 -2.65 -0.82 9.56
N GLN A 103 -3.34 -1.96 9.50
CA GLN A 103 -2.82 -3.25 9.92
C GLN A 103 -1.93 -3.83 8.83
N CYS A 104 -1.01 -4.73 9.19
CA CYS A 104 -0.18 -5.43 8.22
C CYS A 104 -0.66 -6.86 8.06
N LYS A 105 -0.63 -7.37 6.83
CA LYS A 105 -1.00 -8.76 6.55
C LYS A 105 0.24 -9.56 6.17
N HIS A 106 0.44 -10.67 6.86
CA HIS A 106 1.38 -11.72 6.47
C HIS A 106 0.67 -13.07 6.63
N ASP A 107 1.14 -13.94 7.52
CA ASP A 107 0.47 -15.20 7.89
C ASP A 107 -0.89 -14.97 8.57
N LYS A 108 -0.97 -13.87 9.32
CA LYS A 108 -2.16 -13.35 9.99
C LYS A 108 -2.18 -11.83 9.84
N ILE A 109 -3.24 -11.21 10.38
CA ILE A 109 -3.34 -9.76 10.47
C ILE A 109 -2.63 -9.32 11.74
N TYR A 110 -1.75 -8.32 11.61
CA TYR A 110 -0.96 -7.73 12.68
C TYR A 110 -1.40 -6.29 12.91
N ASN A 111 -1.52 -5.89 14.18
CA ASN A 111 -1.82 -4.51 14.54
C ASN A 111 -0.60 -3.60 14.34
N PRO A 112 -0.80 -2.28 14.16
CA PRO A 112 0.30 -1.32 14.14
C PRO A 112 1.20 -1.49 15.39
N GLY A 113 2.51 -1.58 15.18
CA GLY A 113 3.52 -1.80 16.21
C GLY A 113 3.73 -3.26 16.62
N GLU A 114 2.96 -4.22 16.10
CA GLU A 114 3.25 -5.64 16.33
C GLU A 114 4.48 -6.09 15.55
N ILE A 115 5.22 -7.03 16.16
CA ILE A 115 6.49 -7.53 15.64
C ILE A 115 6.31 -8.96 15.13
N TYR A 116 6.72 -9.17 13.89
CA TYR A 116 6.90 -10.46 13.24
C TYR A 116 8.37 -10.84 13.26
N ARG A 117 8.70 -12.08 13.65
CA ARG A 117 10.06 -12.61 13.63
C ARG A 117 10.10 -13.88 12.81
N GLN A 118 10.97 -13.90 11.81
CA GLN A 118 11.22 -15.08 10.99
C GLN A 118 12.73 -15.16 10.71
N ASP A 119 13.31 -16.34 10.95
CA ASP A 119 14.73 -16.62 10.77
C ASP A 119 15.65 -15.61 11.49
N GLN A 120 16.33 -14.75 10.73
CA GLN A 120 17.23 -13.70 11.21
C GLN A 120 16.67 -12.30 10.98
N GLU A 121 15.37 -12.17 10.72
CA GLU A 121 14.70 -10.90 10.47
C GLU A 121 13.63 -10.61 11.51
N GLU A 122 13.58 -9.35 11.94
CA GLU A 122 12.57 -8.82 12.83
C GLU A 122 11.86 -7.67 12.11
N CYS A 123 10.58 -7.84 11.82
CA CYS A 123 9.75 -6.89 11.10
C CYS A 123 8.70 -6.28 12.01
N THR A 124 8.63 -4.95 12.06
CA THR A 124 7.58 -4.22 12.79
C THR A 124 6.54 -3.73 11.80
N CYS A 125 5.26 -3.91 12.13
CA CYS A 125 4.18 -3.33 11.34
C CYS A 125 4.10 -1.82 11.58
N PHE A 126 4.33 -1.02 10.55
CA PHE A 126 4.24 0.43 10.60
C PHE A 126 3.37 0.94 9.45
N GLU A 127 2.21 1.53 9.79
CA GLU A 127 1.29 2.13 8.82
C GLU A 127 0.88 1.19 7.67
N GLY A 128 0.69 -0.10 7.91
CA GLY A 128 0.35 -1.08 6.87
C GLY A 128 1.55 -1.61 6.06
N LEU A 129 2.76 -1.09 6.31
CA LEU A 129 4.02 -1.54 5.73
C LEU A 129 4.84 -2.32 6.76
N TRP A 130 5.71 -3.21 6.28
CA TRP A 130 6.65 -3.95 7.11
C TRP A 130 8.00 -3.24 7.14
N ASP A 131 8.42 -2.80 8.33
CA ASP A 131 9.75 -2.27 8.59
C ASP A 131 10.64 -3.36 9.21
N CYS A 132 11.51 -3.95 8.39
CA CYS A 132 12.30 -5.13 8.74
C CYS A 132 13.77 -4.80 8.99
N ILE A 133 14.31 -5.35 10.09
CA ILE A 133 15.73 -5.32 10.43
C ILE A 133 16.32 -6.73 10.46
N THR A 134 17.53 -6.90 9.96
CA THR A 134 18.28 -8.16 10.06
C THR A 134 19.05 -8.21 11.38
N LEU A 135 18.86 -9.28 12.15
CA LEU A 135 19.56 -9.54 13.39
C LEU A 135 20.93 -10.17 13.10
N GLU A 136 22.01 -9.52 13.53
CA GLU A 136 23.37 -10.06 13.41
C GLU A 136 23.53 -11.32 14.29
N THR A 137 23.58 -12.49 13.66
CA THR A 137 23.98 -13.73 14.35
C THR A 137 25.50 -13.93 14.27
N PRO A 138 26.15 -14.51 15.31
CA PRO A 138 27.57 -14.83 15.25
C PRO A 138 27.84 -15.82 14.10
N ALA A 139 28.58 -15.36 13.09
CA ALA A 139 28.97 -16.18 11.96
C ALA A 139 29.94 -17.28 12.43
N THR A 140 29.52 -18.54 12.30
CA THR A 140 30.38 -19.69 12.59
C THR A 140 31.06 -20.12 11.29
N CYS A 141 32.36 -19.82 11.15
CA CYS A 141 33.18 -20.32 10.05
C CYS A 141 33.64 -21.75 10.39
N ALA A 142 33.14 -22.75 9.68
CA ALA A 142 33.59 -24.14 9.80
C ALA A 142 34.67 -24.42 8.75
N VAL A 143 35.83 -24.91 9.19
CA VAL A 143 36.87 -25.43 8.30
C VAL A 143 36.69 -26.95 8.22
N GLU A 144 36.09 -27.43 7.15
CA GLU A 144 36.13 -28.86 6.85
C GLU A 144 37.53 -29.21 6.34
N GLN A 145 38.15 -30.24 6.91
CA GLN A 145 39.51 -30.65 6.56
C GLN A 145 39.57 -31.01 5.07
N GLY A 146 40.12 -30.09 4.27
CA GLY A 146 40.34 -30.24 2.84
C GLY A 146 39.91 -29.00 2.07
N SER A 147 40.77 -27.99 2.00
CA SER A 147 40.85 -26.90 1.00
C SER A 147 39.56 -26.25 0.46
N TYR A 148 38.41 -26.38 1.12
CA TYR A 148 37.13 -25.85 0.66
C TYR A 148 36.57 -24.95 1.75
N PHE A 149 36.45 -23.66 1.45
CA PHE A 149 35.82 -22.67 2.31
C PHE A 149 34.54 -22.21 1.62
N THR A 150 33.40 -22.42 2.27
CA THR A 150 32.10 -21.96 1.79
C THR A 150 31.76 -20.65 2.50
N THR A 151 31.75 -19.54 1.76
CA THR A 151 31.20 -18.27 2.25
C THR A 151 29.69 -18.23 1.98
N LEU A 152 28.90 -17.78 2.96
CA LEU A 152 27.43 -17.77 2.93
C LEU A 152 26.80 -16.85 1.88
N MET A 153 27.60 -16.20 1.03
CA MET A 153 27.13 -15.40 -0.10
C MET A 153 27.54 -16.05 -1.43
N GLY A 154 27.23 -17.34 -1.63
CA GLY A 154 27.06 -18.02 -2.93
C GLY A 154 28.11 -17.88 -4.04
N ASN A 155 29.21 -17.16 -3.84
CA ASN A 155 30.17 -16.82 -4.87
C ASN A 155 31.53 -17.41 -4.48
N VAL A 156 31.84 -18.52 -5.12
CA VAL A 156 33.19 -19.07 -5.15
C VAL A 156 34.00 -18.27 -6.17
N HIS A 157 34.82 -17.33 -5.68
CA HIS A 157 35.85 -16.71 -6.50
C HIS A 157 37.20 -17.37 -6.17
N PHE A 158 37.81 -18.02 -7.17
CA PHE A 158 39.21 -18.44 -7.13
C PHE A 158 40.07 -17.35 -7.76
N PRO A 159 40.83 -16.53 -7.00
CA PRO A 159 41.99 -15.87 -7.57
C PRO A 159 43.15 -16.88 -7.55
N TRP A 160 43.54 -17.36 -8.74
CA TRP A 160 44.84 -17.99 -8.95
C TRP A 160 45.95 -17.01 -8.58
N GLY A 161 46.43 -17.07 -7.34
CA GLY A 161 47.62 -16.32 -6.93
C GLY A 161 47.62 -15.90 -5.47
N LEU A 162 47.80 -16.85 -4.55
CA LEU A 162 48.38 -16.54 -3.25
C LEU A 162 49.65 -17.38 -3.07
N LEU A 163 50.75 -16.68 -3.33
CA LEU A 163 52.12 -17.07 -3.00
C LEU A 163 52.18 -17.52 -1.54
N LEU A 164 52.59 -18.76 -1.33
CA LEU A 164 53.04 -19.27 -0.03
C LEU A 164 54.21 -18.40 0.44
N HIS A 165 53.97 -17.46 1.36
CA HIS A 165 55.04 -16.98 2.23
C HIS A 165 55.31 -18.05 3.28
N SER A 166 56.26 -18.93 2.97
CA SER A 166 56.85 -19.85 3.95
C SER A 166 57.68 -19.03 4.93
N GLY A 167 57.03 -18.55 5.99
CA GLY A 167 57.70 -17.98 7.16
C GLY A 167 58.44 -19.07 7.92
N LYS A 168 59.75 -19.19 7.68
CA LYS A 168 60.65 -20.01 8.50
C LYS A 168 60.63 -19.50 9.95
N GLY A 169 59.91 -20.21 10.82
CA GLY A 169 60.08 -20.10 12.28
C GLY A 169 61.45 -20.64 12.70
N GLY A 170 62.43 -19.75 12.86
CA GLY A 170 63.70 -20.05 13.51
C GLY A 170 63.55 -20.10 15.03
N LYS A 171 63.86 -21.25 15.63
CA LYS A 171 64.02 -21.45 17.08
C LYS A 171 65.21 -20.63 17.62
N GLN A 172 64.99 -19.94 18.74
CA GLN A 172 65.89 -19.76 19.90
C GLN A 172 64.95 -19.46 21.08
N GLY A 173 64.91 -20.19 22.20
CA GLY A 173 66.00 -20.81 22.95
C GLY A 173 66.35 -19.92 24.14
N LYS A 174 65.65 -20.09 25.26
CA LYS A 174 66.15 -19.90 26.63
C LYS A 174 65.43 -20.87 27.55
#